data_AF-A0A734XG54-F1
#
_entry.id   AF-A0A734XG54-F1
#
_cell.length_a   1.000
_cell.length_b   1.000
_cell.length_c   1.000
_cell.angle_alpha   90.00
_cell.angle_beta   90.00
_cell.angle_gamma   90.00
#
_symmetry.space_group_name_H-M   'P 1'
#
loop_
_entity.id
_entity.type
_entity.pdbx_description
1 polymer ?
#
loop_
_entity_poly.entity_id
_entity_poly.type
_entity_poly.pdbx_seq_one_letter_code
_entity_poly.pdbx_strand_id
1 'polypeptide(L)' 'MIIDRIDHLVLTVSDISTTIRFYEEVLGFSAVTFKQNRKALIFGAQKINLHQQEMEFEPKASRPTPGS' A
#
# COMPACT_ATOMS: atom_id res chain seq x y z
N MET A 1 -21.06 -7.91 16.37
CA MET A 1 -19.72 -7.77 15.78
C MET A 1 -19.22 -6.38 16.12
N ILE A 2 -18.08 -6.25 16.78
CA ILE A 2 -17.46 -4.96 17.09
C ILE A 2 -16.17 -4.88 16.26
N ILE A 3 -15.97 -3.77 15.56
CA ILE A 3 -14.75 -3.52 14.79
C ILE A 3 -13.77 -2.81 15.72
N ASP A 4 -12.59 -3.40 15.91
CA ASP A 4 -11.59 -2.86 16.85
C ASP A 4 -10.81 -1.68 16.24
N ARG A 5 -10.25 -1.90 15.04
CA ARG A 5 -9.42 -0.91 14.32
C ARG A 5 -9.20 -1.31 12.86
N ILE A 6 -8.64 -0.38 12.10
CA ILE A 6 -8.11 -0.64 10.76
C ILE A 6 -6.71 -1.26 10.92
N ASP A 7 -6.48 -2.41 10.27
CA ASP A 7 -5.16 -3.06 10.23
C ASP A 7 -4.29 -2.49 9.09
N HIS A 8 -4.87 -2.43 7.90
CA HIS A 8 -4.23 -1.89 6.72
C HIS A 8 -5.24 -1.43 5.67
N LEU A 9 -4.74 -0.71 4.68
CA LEU A 9 -5.45 -0.37 3.46
C LEU A 9 -4.57 -0.70 2.24
N VAL A 10 -5.19 -0.72 1.05
CA VAL A 10 -4.49 -0.92 -0.22
C VAL A 10 -4.54 0.39 -1.00
N LEU A 11 -3.39 0.87 -1.46
CA LEU A 11 -3.31 1.95 -2.43
C LEU A 11 -2.93 1.37 -3.79
N THR A 12 -3.74 1.67 -4.80
CA THR A 12 -3.34 1.53 -6.20
C THR A 12 -2.53 2.75 -6.58
N VAL A 13 -1.36 2.56 -7.18
CA VAL A 13 -0.42 3.63 -7.53
C VAL A 13 0.09 3.47 -8.96
N SER A 14 0.49 4.56 -9.59
CA SER A 14 1.07 4.57 -10.93
C SER A 14 2.45 3.89 -10.97
N ASP A 15 3.30 4.19 -10.00
CA ASP A 15 4.63 3.60 -9.82
C ASP A 15 4.93 3.30 -8.34
N ILE A 16 5.26 2.05 -8.04
CA ILE A 16 5.53 1.59 -6.68
C ILE A 16 6.82 2.22 -6.14
N SER A 17 7.86 2.36 -6.96
CA SER A 17 9.17 2.84 -6.50
C SER A 17 9.11 4.31 -6.07
N THR A 18 8.44 5.13 -6.87
CA THR A 18 8.17 6.55 -6.61
C THR A 18 7.32 6.71 -5.36
N THR A 19 6.28 5.90 -5.21
CA THR A 19 5.44 5.89 -4.00
C THR A 19 6.26 5.56 -2.76
N ILE A 20 7.06 4.48 -2.81
CA ILE A 20 7.91 4.09 -1.69
C ILE A 20 8.81 5.25 -1.28
N ARG A 21 9.53 5.82 -2.26
CA ARG A 21 10.45 6.93 -2.01
C ARG A 21 9.75 8.11 -1.32
N PHE A 22 8.57 8.50 -1.79
CA PHE A 22 7.80 9.58 -1.17
C PHE A 22 7.47 9.28 0.30
N TYR A 23 6.92 8.11 0.60
CA TYR A 23 6.51 7.78 1.97
C TYR A 23 7.71 7.53 2.91
N GLU A 24 8.83 7.03 2.41
CA GLU A 24 10.06 6.90 3.20
C GLU A 24 10.71 8.26 3.47
N GLU A 25 10.85 9.12 2.45
CA GLU A 25 11.56 10.41 2.58
C GLU A 25 10.73 11.49 3.30
N VAL A 26 9.43 11.57 3.02
CA VAL A 26 8.55 12.64 3.54
C VAL A 26 7.94 12.28 4.88
N LEU A 27 7.49 11.02 5.04
CA LEU A 27 6.74 10.58 6.22
C LEU A 27 7.53 9.61 7.12
N GLY A 28 8.72 9.17 6.70
CA GLY A 28 9.56 8.27 7.50
C GLY A 28 9.01 6.85 7.63
N PHE A 29 8.20 6.40 6.66
CA PHE A 29 7.68 5.03 6.67
C PHE A 29 8.80 4.04 6.29
N SER A 30 8.57 2.74 6.51
CA SER A 30 9.51 1.70 6.08
C SER A 30 8.90 0.82 5.00
N ALA A 31 9.57 0.70 3.85
CA ALA A 31 9.15 -0.22 2.82
C ALA A 31 9.54 -1.67 3.17
N VAL A 32 8.61 -2.59 2.95
CA VAL A 32 8.83 -4.03 3.11
C VAL A 32 8.38 -4.77 1.86
N THR A 33 9.08 -5.88 1.58
CA THR A 33 8.67 -6.83 0.54
C THR A 33 8.21 -8.11 1.22
N PHE A 34 7.03 -8.58 0.87
CA PHE A 34 6.47 -9.83 1.40
C PHE A 34 5.81 -10.59 0.26
N LYS A 35 5.62 -11.91 0.44
CA LYS A 35 4.85 -12.81 -0.47
C LYS A 35 4.94 -12.48 -1.98
N GLN A 36 5.73 -13.22 -2.75
CA GLN A 36 5.75 -13.11 -4.21
C GLN A 36 5.87 -11.64 -4.70
N ASN A 37 6.82 -10.88 -4.14
CA ASN A 37 7.13 -9.50 -4.51
C ASN A 37 6.07 -8.42 -4.21
N ARG A 38 5.10 -8.68 -3.33
CA ARG A 38 4.19 -7.62 -2.86
C ARG A 38 4.95 -6.60 -2.00
N LYS A 39 4.61 -5.32 -2.19
CA LYS A 39 5.24 -4.20 -1.49
C LYS A 39 4.24 -3.58 -0.52
N ALA A 40 4.72 -3.19 0.65
CA ALA A 40 3.95 -2.42 1.63
C ALA A 40 4.84 -1.38 2.32
N LEU A 41 4.18 -0.37 2.88
CA LEU A 41 4.76 0.66 3.74
C LEU A 41 4.27 0.44 5.16
N ILE A 42 5.19 0.31 6.11
CA ILE A 42 4.89 0.13 7.54
C ILE A 42 5.01 1.46 8.26
N PHE A 43 4.05 1.76 9.13
CA PHE A 43 4.07 2.92 10.03
C PHE A 43 3.35 2.57 11.34
N GLY A 44 4.03 2.81 12.47
CA GLY A 44 3.52 2.40 13.78
C GLY A 44 3.17 0.92 13.82
N ALA A 45 1.90 0.61 14.08
CA ALA A 45 1.37 -0.76 14.13
C ALA A 45 0.47 -1.12 12.92
N GLN A 46 0.50 -0.30 11.85
CA GLN A 46 -0.33 -0.43 10.66
C GLN A 46 0.52 -0.48 9.39
N LYS A 47 -0.12 -0.79 8.26
CA LYS A 47 0.55 -0.77 6.96
C LYS A 47 -0.35 -0.30 5.82
N ILE A 48 0.29 0.11 4.73
CA ILE A 48 -0.34 0.32 3.42
C ILE A 48 0.24 -0.69 2.45
N ASN A 49 -0.58 -1.55 1.87
CA ASN A 49 -0.16 -2.40 0.76
C ASN A 49 -0.22 -1.60 -0.55
N LEU A 50 0.76 -1.79 -1.43
CA LEU A 50 0.85 -1.10 -2.71
C LEU A 50 0.53 -2.06 -3.84
N HIS A 51 -0.44 -1.70 -4.67
CA HIS A 51 -0.71 -2.34 -5.96
C HIS A 51 -0.35 -1.35 -7.06
N GLN A 52 0.31 -1.80 -8.12
CA GLN A 52 0.49 -0.96 -9.29
C GLN A 52 -0.77 -1.00 -10.16
N GLN A 53 -1.14 0.14 -10.74
CA GLN A 53 -2.23 0.21 -11.71
C GLN A 53 -2.02 -0.82 -12.83
N GLU A 54 -3.10 -1.46 -13.27
CA GLU A 54 -3.12 -2.53 -14.28
C GLU A 54 -2.44 -3.85 -13.83
N MET A 55 -1.84 -3.88 -12.65
CA MET A 55 -1.24 -5.07 -12.03
C MET A 55 -1.79 -5.31 -10.62
N GLU A 56 -3.07 -4.98 -10.39
CA GLU A 56 -3.67 -5.17 -9.08
C GLU A 56 -3.95 -6.66 -8.80
N PHE A 57 -3.76 -7.07 -7.54
CA PHE A 57 -4.18 -8.38 -7.08
C PHE A 57 -5.64 -8.37 -6.64
N GLU A 58 -6.38 -9.42 -6.97
CA GLU A 58 -7.72 -9.64 -6.43
C GLU A 58 -7.68 -10.13 -4.97
N PRO A 59 -8.64 -9.71 -4.12
CA PRO A 59 -9.71 -8.75 -4.41
C PRO A 59 -9.21 -7.30 -4.37
N LYS A 60 -9.74 -6.45 -5.26
CA LYS A 60 -9.49 -5.00 -5.27
C LYS A 60 -10.77 -4.18 -5.18
N ALA A 61 -10.63 -2.87 -4.93
CA ALA A 61 -11.77 -1.96 -4.96
C ALA A 61 -12.46 -1.99 -6.34
N SER A 62 -13.78 -1.79 -6.38
CA SER A 62 -14.53 -1.81 -7.65
C SER A 62 -14.03 -0.77 -8.65
N ARG A 63 -13.51 0.37 -8.17
CA ARG A 63 -12.87 1.41 -8.98
C ARG A 63 -11.57 1.82 -8.28
N PRO A 64 -10.48 1.05 -8.44
CA PRO A 64 -9.20 1.43 -7.87
C PRO A 64 -8.71 2.66 -8.63
N THR A 65 -8.69 3.81 -7.97
CA THR A 65 -8.15 5.04 -8.55
C THR A 65 -6.69 5.12 -8.15
N PRO A 66 -5.75 5.21 -9.12
CA PRO A 66 -4.36 5.44 -8.82
C PRO A 66 -4.22 6.72 -7.99
N GLY A 67 -3.54 6.64 -6.86
CA GLY A 67 -3.01 7.84 -6.21
C GLY A 67 -2.02 8.55 -7.14
N SER A 68 -1.88 9.86 -6.95
CA SER A 68 -0.86 10.69 -7.61
C SER A 68 0.55 10.20 -7.33
#